data_AF-A0A2H9N9T2-F1
#
_entry.id   AF-A0A2H9N9T2-F1
#
_cell.length_a   1.000
_cell.length_b   1.000
_cell.length_c   1.000
_cell.angle_alpha   90.00
_cell.angle_beta   90.00
_cell.angle_gamma   90.00
#
_symmetry.space_group_name_H-M   'P 1'
#
loop_
_entity.id
_entity.type
_entity.pdbx_description
1 polymer ?
#
loop_
_entity_poly.entity_id
_entity_poly.type
_entity_poly.pdbx_seq_one_letter_code
_entity_poly.pdbx_strand_id
1 'polypeptide(L)'
;MSRLNEYHPSRFHGIWALTKRELKKWLKEPIILLMAILQPVLWMGLFGKAMNIGGMFSSSSFGNINIPSITFPGYLVSPPYTSGNITIPSAILTQGFQQVLADPNFGPKIMQNIFGVKDYFSYMSVGMISFIVMFTTMFSGMSIVWDRRLGFLNKVLSTPVSRGAIIFSKVL
;
A
#
# COMPACT_ATOMS: atom_id res chain seq x y z
N MET A 1 -53.82 30.56 20.62
CA MET A 1 -52.36 30.77 20.59
C MET A 1 -51.67 29.43 20.77
N SER A 2 -51.38 28.70 19.69
CA SER A 2 -50.48 27.54 19.75
C SER A 2 -49.06 28.06 19.50
N ARG A 3 -48.16 27.86 20.45
CA ARG A 3 -46.74 28.12 20.21
C ARG A 3 -46.28 27.11 19.17
N LEU A 4 -45.94 27.60 17.98
CA LEU A 4 -45.26 26.78 16.99
C LEU A 4 -43.91 26.40 17.59
N ASN A 5 -43.73 25.11 17.82
CA ASN A 5 -42.47 24.53 18.27
C ASN A 5 -41.49 24.60 17.09
N GLU A 6 -40.72 25.69 17.00
CA GLU A 6 -39.71 25.89 15.97
C GLU A 6 -38.53 24.94 16.23
N TYR A 7 -38.66 23.70 15.73
CA TYR A 7 -37.56 22.75 15.73
C TYR A 7 -36.52 23.20 14.70
N HIS A 8 -35.45 23.82 15.17
CA HIS A 8 -34.24 24.10 14.39
C HIS A 8 -33.22 22.97 14.60
N PRO A 9 -33.23 21.91 13.78
CA PRO A 9 -32.21 20.87 13.89
C PRO A 9 -30.84 21.47 13.63
N SER A 10 -29.86 21.09 14.45
CA SER A 10 -28.48 21.49 14.22
C SER A 10 -28.01 20.95 12.86
N ARG A 11 -27.16 21.71 12.16
CA ARG A 11 -26.66 21.32 10.82
C ARG A 11 -25.95 19.96 10.84
N PHE A 12 -25.35 19.58 11.96
CA PHE A 12 -24.71 18.29 12.19
C PHE A 12 -25.71 17.13 12.37
N HIS A 13 -26.89 17.39 12.92
CA HIS A 13 -27.92 16.36 13.08
C HIS A 13 -28.42 15.85 11.72
N GLY A 14 -28.55 16.73 10.72
CA GLY A 14 -28.89 16.35 9.35
C GLY A 14 -27.84 15.47 8.68
N ILE A 15 -26.54 15.83 8.82
CA ILE A 15 -25.42 15.03 8.30
C ILE A 15 -25.42 13.65 8.96
N TRP A 16 -25.46 13.62 10.30
CA TRP A 16 -25.44 12.36 11.04
C TRP A 16 -26.64 11.47 10.73
N ALA A 17 -27.84 12.03 10.59
CA ALA A 17 -29.03 11.27 10.23
C ALA A 17 -28.89 10.63 8.84
N LEU A 18 -28.30 11.34 7.87
CA LEU A 18 -28.02 10.84 6.54
C LEU A 18 -26.92 9.76 6.56
N THR A 19 -25.78 10.04 7.20
CA THR A 19 -24.66 9.09 7.31
C THR A 19 -25.10 7.81 8.02
N LYS A 20 -25.83 7.92 9.14
CA LYS A 20 -26.35 6.76 9.87
C LYS A 20 -27.29 5.92 9.01
N ARG A 21 -28.08 6.54 8.13
CA ARG A 21 -28.95 5.83 7.18
C ARG A 21 -28.13 5.09 6.12
N GLU A 22 -27.13 5.73 5.54
CA GLU A 22 -26.27 5.12 4.52
C GLU A 22 -25.38 4.00 5.10
N LEU A 23 -24.79 4.24 6.28
CA LEU A 23 -24.03 3.23 7.02
C LEU A 23 -24.90 2.02 7.37
N LYS A 24 -26.16 2.23 7.79
CA LYS A 24 -27.10 1.13 8.06
C LYS A 24 -27.48 0.36 6.80
N LYS A 25 -27.50 1.00 5.62
CA LYS A 25 -27.70 0.31 4.34
C LYS A 25 -26.49 -0.56 4.01
N TRP A 26 -25.28 -0.01 4.13
CA TRP A 26 -24.03 -0.74 3.91
C TRP A 26 -23.86 -1.93 4.87
N LEU A 27 -24.10 -1.73 6.17
CA LEU A 27 -24.01 -2.79 7.18
C LEU A 27 -25.05 -3.90 7.02
N LYS A 28 -26.17 -3.62 6.33
CA LYS A 28 -27.20 -4.63 6.02
C LYS A 28 -26.86 -5.48 4.80
N GLU A 29 -25.86 -5.10 4.03
CA GLU A 29 -25.34 -5.89 2.91
C GLU A 29 -23.95 -6.46 3.26
N PRO A 30 -23.89 -7.44 4.19
CA PRO A 30 -22.62 -7.92 4.75
C PRO A 30 -21.73 -8.57 3.70
N ILE A 31 -22.30 -9.14 2.62
CA ILE A 31 -21.53 -9.76 1.54
C ILE A 31 -20.58 -8.74 0.88
N ILE A 32 -21.03 -7.51 0.65
CA ILE A 32 -20.23 -6.50 -0.06
C ILE A 32 -19.11 -6.00 0.86
N LEU A 33 -19.40 -5.74 2.13
CA LEU A 33 -18.41 -5.36 3.13
C LEU A 33 -17.36 -6.45 3.36
N LEU A 34 -17.81 -7.70 3.46
CA LEU A 34 -16.94 -8.83 3.65
C LEU A 34 -16.01 -8.99 2.44
N MET A 35 -16.53 -8.99 1.22
CA MET A 35 -15.71 -9.15 0.01
C MET A 35 -14.72 -8.00 -0.20
N ALA A 36 -15.09 -6.77 0.14
CA ALA A 36 -14.21 -5.61 0.03
C ALA A 36 -12.97 -5.70 0.93
N ILE A 37 -13.10 -6.32 2.12
CA ILE A 37 -11.99 -6.52 3.06
C ILE A 37 -11.28 -7.86 2.79
N LEU A 38 -12.05 -8.90 2.43
CA LEU A 38 -11.55 -10.24 2.22
C LEU A 38 -10.53 -10.29 1.08
N GLN A 39 -10.73 -9.55 -0.02
CA GLN A 39 -9.78 -9.52 -1.13
C GLN A 39 -8.39 -9.01 -0.71
N PRO A 40 -8.22 -7.78 -0.16
CA PRO A 40 -6.93 -7.31 0.36
C PRO A 40 -6.32 -8.23 1.42
N VAL A 41 -7.14 -8.77 2.32
CA VAL A 41 -6.66 -9.65 3.39
C VAL A 41 -6.18 -11.00 2.86
N LEU A 42 -6.89 -11.57 1.88
CA LEU A 42 -6.45 -12.77 1.18
C LEU A 42 -5.13 -12.53 0.46
N TRP A 43 -4.97 -11.38 -0.21
CA TRP A 43 -3.70 -11.02 -0.85
C TRP A 43 -2.57 -10.82 0.17
N MET A 44 -2.84 -10.23 1.34
CA MET A 44 -1.85 -10.14 2.43
C MET A 44 -1.48 -11.51 3.00
N GLY A 45 -2.46 -12.40 3.18
CA GLY A 45 -2.21 -13.76 3.66
C GLY A 45 -1.40 -14.59 2.66
N LEU A 46 -1.77 -14.51 1.38
CA LEU A 46 -1.09 -15.21 0.29
C LEU A 46 0.33 -14.68 0.09
N PHE A 47 0.50 -13.37 -0.12
CA PHE A 47 1.79 -12.82 -0.53
C PHE A 47 2.66 -12.33 0.62
N GLY A 48 2.10 -11.95 1.78
CA GLY A 48 2.85 -11.34 2.87
C GLY A 48 3.93 -12.23 3.48
N LYS A 49 3.73 -13.55 3.48
CA LYS A 49 4.78 -14.53 3.87
C LYS A 49 5.37 -15.30 2.69
N ALA A 50 4.63 -15.46 1.57
CA ALA A 50 5.11 -16.25 0.45
C ALA A 50 6.17 -15.54 -0.39
N MET A 51 6.09 -14.22 -0.52
CA MET A 51 7.13 -13.43 -1.20
C MET A 51 8.26 -13.12 -0.22
N ASN A 52 9.14 -14.10 -0.01
CA ASN A 52 10.37 -13.90 0.74
C ASN A 52 11.45 -13.31 -0.18
N ILE A 53 11.53 -11.97 -0.21
CA ILE A 53 12.53 -11.25 -1.03
C ILE A 53 13.95 -11.75 -0.74
N GLY A 54 14.29 -12.05 0.52
CA GLY A 54 15.61 -12.59 0.88
C GLY A 54 15.90 -13.96 0.26
N GLY A 55 14.91 -14.84 0.22
CA GLY A 55 15.00 -16.18 -0.37
C GLY A 55 15.08 -16.14 -1.90
N MET A 56 14.50 -15.12 -2.54
CA MET A 56 14.60 -14.92 -4.00
C MET A 56 16.02 -14.55 -4.42
N PHE A 57 16.75 -13.83 -3.57
CA PHE A 57 18.14 -13.41 -3.84
C PHE A 57 19.21 -14.28 -3.14
N SER A 58 18.80 -15.41 -2.55
CA SER A 58 19.70 -16.38 -1.91
C SER A 58 20.69 -17.00 -2.91
N SER A 59 21.89 -17.31 -2.43
CA SER A 59 23.02 -17.90 -3.16
C SER A 59 22.70 -19.11 -4.06
N SER A 60 21.61 -19.84 -3.80
CA SER A 60 21.13 -20.91 -4.68
C SER A 60 20.70 -20.44 -6.07
N SER A 61 20.21 -19.20 -6.21
CA SER A 61 19.80 -18.62 -7.49
C SER A 61 20.99 -18.12 -8.34
N PHE A 62 22.15 -17.94 -7.72
CA PHE A 62 23.30 -17.25 -8.30
C PHE A 62 24.60 -18.07 -8.25
N GLY A 63 24.50 -19.37 -7.99
CA GLY A 63 25.63 -20.29 -7.82
C GLY A 63 26.62 -20.35 -8.99
N ASN A 64 26.24 -19.85 -10.18
CA ASN A 64 27.06 -19.89 -11.41
C ASN A 64 27.24 -18.52 -12.09
N ILE A 65 27.22 -17.40 -11.35
CA ILE A 65 27.62 -16.12 -11.96
C ILE A 65 29.14 -16.15 -12.19
N ASN A 66 29.56 -16.20 -13.45
CA ASN A 66 30.97 -16.03 -13.81
C ASN A 66 31.27 -14.53 -13.93
N ILE A 67 31.83 -13.93 -12.88
CA ILE A 67 32.27 -12.53 -12.92
C ILE A 67 33.68 -12.49 -13.52
N PRO A 68 33.94 -11.75 -14.62
CA PRO A 68 35.26 -11.67 -15.22
C PRO A 68 36.27 -11.02 -14.27
N SER A 69 37.55 -11.37 -14.41
CA SER A 69 38.61 -10.73 -13.65
C SER A 69 38.69 -9.25 -14.01
N ILE A 70 38.77 -8.39 -13.01
CA ILE A 70 38.88 -6.95 -13.21
C ILE A 70 40.35 -6.57 -13.05
N THR A 71 40.88 -5.88 -14.06
CA THR A 71 42.28 -5.44 -14.09
C THR A 71 42.33 -3.92 -14.06
N PHE A 72 43.03 -3.34 -13.08
CA PHE A 72 43.20 -1.90 -12.97
C PHE A 72 44.65 -1.50 -12.72
N PRO A 73 45.06 -0.33 -13.24
CA PRO A 73 46.43 0.13 -13.20
C PRO A 73 46.86 0.63 -11.82
N GLY A 74 48.16 0.57 -11.57
CA GLY A 74 48.67 0.55 -10.21
C GLY A 74 48.83 1.77 -9.37
N TYR A 75 48.80 2.87 -10.07
CA TYR A 75 48.72 4.17 -9.45
C TYR A 75 47.37 4.43 -8.77
N LEU A 76 46.34 3.56 -8.93
CA LEU A 76 44.98 3.76 -8.37
C LEU A 76 44.77 3.16 -6.97
N VAL A 77 45.71 2.40 -6.42
CA VAL A 77 45.56 1.80 -5.08
C VAL A 77 46.47 2.51 -4.09
N SER A 78 46.10 2.51 -2.81
CA SER A 78 46.93 3.06 -1.74
C SER A 78 47.46 1.90 -0.86
N PRO A 79 48.78 1.71 -0.73
CA PRO A 79 49.88 2.43 -1.37
C PRO A 79 49.99 2.16 -2.90
N PRO A 80 50.40 3.15 -3.71
CA PRO A 80 50.44 3.02 -5.17
C PRO A 80 51.59 2.11 -5.61
N TYR A 81 51.27 1.15 -6.50
CA TYR A 81 52.26 0.32 -7.16
C TYR A 81 52.69 1.00 -8.47
N THR A 82 53.96 1.40 -8.54
CA THR A 82 54.53 2.23 -9.62
C THR A 82 54.62 1.51 -10.96
N SER A 83 54.51 0.18 -11.00
CA SER A 83 54.50 -0.58 -12.25
C SER A 83 53.74 -1.89 -12.08
N GLY A 84 52.70 -2.06 -12.89
CA GLY A 84 51.86 -3.26 -12.91
C GLY A 84 50.37 -2.93 -12.91
N ASN A 85 49.59 -3.84 -13.45
CA ASN A 85 48.14 -3.84 -13.26
C ASN A 85 47.81 -4.87 -12.17
N ILE A 86 46.93 -4.53 -11.23
CA ILE A 86 46.36 -5.53 -10.32
C ILE A 86 45.15 -6.12 -11.02
N THR A 87 45.13 -7.43 -11.09
CA THR A 87 43.98 -8.21 -11.52
C THR A 87 43.33 -8.80 -10.27
N ILE A 88 42.09 -8.44 -9.95
CA ILE A 88 41.32 -9.21 -8.98
C ILE A 88 40.86 -10.50 -9.70
N PRO A 89 41.27 -11.69 -9.21
CA PRO A 89 40.83 -12.95 -9.78
C PRO A 89 39.30 -13.08 -9.74
N SER A 90 38.73 -13.60 -10.82
CA SER A 90 37.29 -13.89 -10.95
C SER A 90 36.76 -14.77 -9.80
N ALA A 91 37.57 -15.67 -9.28
CA ALA A 91 37.22 -16.52 -8.14
C ALA A 91 36.91 -15.73 -6.87
N ILE A 92 37.71 -14.70 -6.56
CA ILE A 92 37.52 -13.87 -5.34
C ILE A 92 36.27 -13.00 -5.49
N LEU A 93 36.04 -12.44 -6.68
CA LEU A 93 34.85 -11.63 -6.97
C LEU A 93 33.58 -12.48 -6.90
N THR A 94 33.61 -13.65 -7.53
CA THR A 94 32.47 -14.56 -7.55
C THR A 94 32.15 -15.06 -6.14
N GLN A 95 33.17 -15.47 -5.36
CA GLN A 95 32.97 -15.91 -3.98
C GLN A 95 32.51 -14.77 -3.05
N GLY A 96 33.12 -13.58 -3.15
CA GLY A 96 32.73 -12.43 -2.32
C GLY A 96 31.32 -11.95 -2.62
N PHE A 97 30.93 -11.88 -3.89
CA PHE A 97 29.58 -11.54 -4.29
C PHE A 97 28.57 -12.60 -3.84
N GLN A 98 28.89 -13.88 -4.04
CA GLN A 98 28.04 -14.97 -3.55
C GLN A 98 27.92 -14.96 -2.03
N GLN A 99 28.95 -14.58 -1.28
CA GLN A 99 28.91 -14.50 0.18
C GLN A 99 27.98 -13.38 0.67
N VAL A 100 27.95 -12.24 -0.01
CA VAL A 100 27.02 -11.14 0.30
C VAL A 100 25.57 -11.55 0.05
N LEU A 101 25.32 -12.27 -1.04
CA LEU A 101 23.99 -12.79 -1.39
C LEU A 101 23.58 -14.04 -0.60
N ALA A 102 24.55 -14.78 -0.06
CA ALA A 102 24.34 -15.95 0.78
C ALA A 102 23.97 -15.61 2.22
N ASP A 103 24.17 -14.36 2.66
CA ASP A 103 23.80 -13.94 4.02
C ASP A 103 22.28 -14.14 4.20
N PRO A 104 21.84 -14.99 5.17
CA PRO A 104 20.42 -15.20 5.45
C PRO A 104 19.67 -13.89 5.78
N ASN A 105 20.41 -12.87 6.22
CA ASN A 105 19.88 -11.56 6.58
C ASN A 105 19.96 -10.54 5.43
N PHE A 106 20.44 -10.92 4.25
CA PHE A 106 20.54 -10.02 3.10
C PHE A 106 19.20 -9.39 2.74
N GLY A 107 18.13 -10.19 2.66
CA GLY A 107 16.77 -9.71 2.39
C GLY A 107 16.29 -8.69 3.42
N PRO A 108 16.24 -9.03 4.72
CA PRO A 108 15.88 -8.10 5.78
C PRO A 108 16.75 -6.83 5.81
N LYS A 109 18.07 -6.94 5.56
CA LYS A 109 18.98 -5.78 5.50
C LYS A 109 18.63 -4.85 4.34
N ILE A 110 18.34 -5.38 3.15
CA ILE A 110 17.88 -4.56 2.01
C ILE A 110 16.57 -3.86 2.36
N MET A 111 15.61 -4.58 2.93
CA MET A 111 14.31 -3.99 3.29
C MET A 111 14.46 -2.89 4.33
N GLN A 112 15.35 -3.09 5.30
CA GLN A 112 15.64 -2.08 6.32
C GLN A 112 16.34 -0.85 5.73
N ASN A 113 17.29 -1.04 4.83
CA ASN A 113 18.06 0.07 4.24
C ASN A 113 17.26 0.89 3.21
N ILE A 114 16.37 0.25 2.44
CA ILE A 114 15.58 0.91 1.39
C ILE A 114 14.25 1.44 1.94
N PHE A 115 13.55 0.62 2.73
CA PHE A 115 12.18 0.91 3.16
C PHE A 115 12.06 1.23 4.66
N GLY A 116 13.13 1.04 5.45
CA GLY A 116 13.07 1.24 6.90
C GLY A 116 12.28 0.15 7.64
N VAL A 117 11.96 -0.96 6.98
CA VAL A 117 11.10 -2.02 7.51
C VAL A 117 11.87 -3.34 7.64
N LYS A 118 11.64 -4.06 8.74
CA LYS A 118 12.34 -5.33 9.04
C LYS A 118 11.82 -6.52 8.22
N ASP A 119 10.52 -6.51 7.90
CA ASP A 119 9.82 -7.61 7.27
C ASP A 119 8.98 -7.17 6.06
N TYR A 120 8.91 -8.06 5.06
CA TYR A 120 8.09 -7.84 3.88
C TYR A 120 6.59 -7.71 4.20
N PHE A 121 6.11 -8.44 5.20
CA PHE A 121 4.72 -8.36 5.68
C PHE A 121 4.35 -6.95 6.12
N SER A 122 5.24 -6.29 6.89
CA SER A 122 5.03 -4.91 7.35
C SER A 122 5.05 -3.92 6.19
N TYR A 123 5.95 -4.10 5.23
CA TYR A 123 5.97 -3.30 3.99
C TYR A 123 4.66 -3.42 3.20
N MET A 124 4.20 -4.67 2.98
CA MET A 124 2.96 -4.97 2.26
C MET A 124 1.71 -4.46 2.97
N SER A 125 1.65 -4.58 4.30
CA SER A 125 0.51 -4.15 5.10
C SER A 125 0.25 -2.65 4.95
N VAL A 126 1.30 -1.83 4.97
CA VAL A 126 1.20 -0.38 4.72
C VAL A 126 0.65 -0.10 3.32
N GLY A 127 1.17 -0.79 2.30
CA GLY A 127 0.69 -0.65 0.92
C GLY A 127 -0.78 -1.05 0.76
N MET A 128 -1.20 -2.15 1.40
CA MET A 128 -2.58 -2.64 1.34
C MET A 128 -3.56 -1.71 2.03
N ILE A 129 -3.19 -1.08 3.16
CA ILE A 129 -4.01 -0.04 3.80
C ILE A 129 -4.21 1.14 2.85
N SER A 130 -3.14 1.61 2.19
CA SER A 130 -3.24 2.68 1.20
C SER A 130 -4.13 2.29 0.01
N PHE A 131 -4.02 1.05 -0.47
CA PHE A 131 -4.85 0.55 -1.56
C PHE A 131 -6.33 0.48 -1.16
N ILE A 132 -6.64 -0.02 0.05
CA ILE A 132 -8.01 -0.04 0.59
C ILE A 132 -8.60 1.37 0.61
N VAL A 133 -7.88 2.35 1.16
CA VAL A 133 -8.37 3.74 1.23
C VAL A 133 -8.64 4.31 -0.16
N MET A 134 -7.72 4.12 -1.10
CA MET A 134 -7.88 4.61 -2.48
C MET A 134 -9.08 3.95 -3.17
N PHE A 135 -9.19 2.64 -3.07
CA PHE A 135 -10.26 1.87 -3.72
C PHE A 135 -11.61 2.20 -3.11
N THR A 136 -11.73 2.23 -1.78
CA THR A 136 -12.97 2.62 -1.09
C THR A 136 -13.41 4.04 -1.47
N THR A 137 -12.48 4.98 -1.60
CA THR A 137 -12.77 6.35 -2.04
C THR A 137 -13.29 6.39 -3.49
N MET A 138 -12.71 5.59 -4.38
CA MET A 138 -13.14 5.50 -5.78
C MET A 138 -14.56 4.90 -5.91
N PHE A 139 -14.88 3.87 -5.13
CA PHE A 139 -16.22 3.29 -5.09
C PHE A 139 -17.26 4.25 -4.50
N SER A 140 -16.89 5.01 -3.46
CA SER A 140 -17.74 6.08 -2.93
C SER A 140 -18.01 7.15 -4.00
N GLY A 141 -16.98 7.60 -4.73
CA GLY A 141 -17.12 8.55 -5.84
C GLY A 141 -18.06 8.06 -6.95
N MET A 142 -17.92 6.82 -7.38
CA MET A 142 -18.80 6.22 -8.39
C MET A 142 -20.26 6.13 -7.88
N SER A 143 -20.46 5.83 -6.59
CA SER A 143 -21.80 5.77 -6.01
C SER A 143 -22.53 7.12 -6.07
N ILE A 144 -21.82 8.25 -5.97
CA ILE A 144 -22.41 9.59 -6.11
C ILE A 144 -22.89 9.83 -7.54
N VAL A 145 -22.16 9.32 -8.54
CA VAL A 145 -22.55 9.40 -9.95
C VAL A 145 -23.83 8.61 -10.21
N TRP A 146 -23.96 7.42 -9.63
CA TRP A 146 -25.17 6.61 -9.74
C TRP A 146 -26.39 7.30 -9.14
N ASP A 147 -26.26 7.92 -7.97
CA ASP A 147 -27.35 8.68 -7.34
C ASP A 147 -27.81 9.88 -8.15
N ARG A 148 -26.87 10.51 -8.87
CA ARG A 148 -27.17 11.57 -9.84
C ARG A 148 -27.94 11.02 -11.04
N ARG A 149 -27.48 9.91 -11.62
CA ARG A 149 -28.12 9.28 -12.79
C ARG A 149 -29.53 8.76 -12.50
N LEU A 150 -29.78 8.26 -11.30
CA LEU A 150 -31.09 7.72 -10.87
C LEU A 150 -32.07 8.80 -10.40
N GLY A 151 -31.67 10.08 -10.37
CA GLY A 151 -32.52 11.19 -9.93
C GLY A 151 -32.83 11.20 -8.43
N PHE A 152 -32.21 10.32 -7.63
CA PHE A 152 -32.35 10.31 -6.17
C PHE A 152 -31.89 11.63 -5.56
N LEU A 153 -30.78 12.18 -6.07
CA LEU A 153 -30.23 13.45 -5.61
C LEU A 153 -31.24 14.62 -5.75
N ASN A 154 -32.02 14.65 -6.84
CA ASN A 154 -33.04 15.68 -7.06
C ASN A 154 -34.18 15.61 -6.03
N LYS A 155 -34.50 14.40 -5.53
CA LYS A 155 -35.49 14.21 -4.46
C LYS A 155 -34.97 14.62 -3.08
N VAL A 156 -33.67 14.47 -2.82
CA VAL A 156 -33.08 14.89 -1.55
C VAL A 156 -32.87 16.40 -1.51
N LEU A 157 -32.57 17.02 -2.66
CA LEU A 157 -32.41 18.48 -2.79
C LEU A 157 -33.70 19.29 -2.60
N SER A 158 -34.89 18.66 -2.70
CA SER A 158 -36.17 19.31 -2.39
C SER A 158 -36.54 19.27 -0.90
N THR A 159 -35.80 18.52 -0.08
CA THR A 159 -35.96 18.52 1.37
C THR A 159 -35.15 19.67 2.01
N PRO A 160 -35.53 20.18 3.19
CA PRO A 160 -34.84 21.29 3.85
C PRO A 160 -33.50 20.85 4.49
N VAL A 161 -32.60 20.27 3.70
CA VAL A 161 -31.25 19.83 4.11
C VAL A 161 -30.20 20.58 3.30
N SER A 162 -29.09 20.98 3.94
CA SER A 162 -28.03 21.73 3.29
C SER A 162 -27.29 20.89 2.24
N ARG A 163 -26.96 21.50 1.09
CA ARG A 163 -26.31 20.81 -0.05
C ARG A 163 -24.97 20.17 0.32
N GLY A 164 -24.20 20.83 1.20
CA GLY A 164 -22.93 20.30 1.70
C GLY A 164 -23.08 19.07 2.59
N ALA A 165 -24.19 18.98 3.36
CA ALA A 165 -24.46 17.83 4.20
C ALA A 165 -24.72 16.55 3.39
N ILE A 166 -25.29 16.68 2.19
CA ILE A 166 -25.59 15.56 1.28
C ILE A 166 -24.30 14.94 0.73
N ILE A 167 -23.31 15.75 0.41
CA ILE A 167 -22.02 15.27 -0.11
C ILE A 167 -21.20 14.66 1.04
N PHE A 168 -21.13 15.35 2.18
CA PHE A 168 -20.40 14.86 3.34
C PHE A 168 -20.96 13.55 3.88
N SER A 169 -22.28 13.35 3.85
CA SER A 169 -22.88 12.12 4.38
C SER A 169 -22.53 10.85 3.59
N LYS A 170 -21.99 11.01 2.38
CA LYS A 170 -21.68 9.91 1.44
C LYS A 170 -20.19 9.56 1.38
N VAL A 171 -19.36 10.53 1.76
CA VAL A 171 -17.90 10.37 1.87
C VAL A 171 -17.52 9.80 3.25
N LEU A 172 -18.29 10.14 4.29
CA LEU A 172 -18.11 9.66 5.66
C LEU A 172 -18.72 8.26 5.87
#